data_AF-A0A7W0JFX9-F1
#
_entry.id   AF-A0A7W0JFX9-F1
#
_cell.length_a   1.000
_cell.length_b   1.000
_cell.length_c   1.000
_cell.angle_alpha   90.00
_cell.angle_beta   90.00
_cell.angle_gamma   90.00
#
_symmetry.space_group_name_H-M   'P 1'
#
loop_
_entity.id
_entity.type
_entity.pdbx_description
1 polymer ?
#
loop_
_entity_poly.entity_id
_entity_poly.type
_entity_poly.pdbx_seq_one_letter_code
_entity_poly.pdbx_strand_id
1 'polypeptide(L)'
;RTDVGDSELELIHRRKTGALIQASGRAGALVAGASTTELEAVTRYAFDLGLLFQITDDLLDVTATAEDIGKTPGKDARASKATYPALYGLDAARERARSVYADACAALEGVEADTTLLRGIAELILERRA
;
A
#
# COMPACT_ATOMS: atom_id res chain seq x y z
N ARG A 1 -3.75 7.33 -28.59
CA ARG A 1 -2.97 7.39 -27.33
C ARG A 1 -3.98 7.02 -26.26
N THR A 2 -3.90 5.78 -25.80
CA THR A 2 -5.00 5.06 -25.16
C THR A 2 -5.18 5.57 -23.73
N ASP A 3 -6.40 5.99 -23.41
CA ASP A 3 -6.90 6.21 -22.06
C ASP A 3 -6.63 4.95 -21.22
N VAL A 4 -5.69 5.06 -20.28
CA VAL A 4 -5.54 4.09 -19.19
C VAL A 4 -6.65 4.45 -18.19
N GLY A 5 -7.76 3.71 -18.22
CA GLY A 5 -8.85 3.88 -17.27
C GLY A 5 -8.40 3.51 -15.85
N ASP A 6 -9.00 4.12 -14.83
CA ASP A 6 -8.74 3.90 -13.38
C ASP A 6 -8.46 2.44 -13.01
N SER A 7 -9.22 1.53 -13.61
CA SER A 7 -9.16 0.08 -13.39
C SER A 7 -7.86 -0.57 -13.85
N GLU A 8 -7.17 -0.02 -14.86
CA GLU A 8 -5.93 -0.57 -15.40
C GLU A 8 -4.71 -0.13 -14.59
N LEU A 9 -4.71 1.09 -14.06
CA LEU A 9 -3.69 1.58 -13.15
C LEU A 9 -3.72 0.78 -11.84
N GLU A 10 -4.92 0.61 -11.27
CA GLU A 10 -5.10 -0.22 -10.08
C GLU A 10 -4.63 -1.67 -10.34
N LEU A 11 -4.86 -2.21 -11.53
CA LEU A 11 -4.42 -3.56 -11.91
C LEU A 11 -2.89 -3.69 -11.96
N ILE A 12 -2.18 -2.71 -12.50
CA ILE A 12 -0.70 -2.73 -12.61
C ILE A 12 -0.08 -2.66 -11.22
N HIS A 13 -0.56 -1.76 -10.36
CA HIS A 13 -0.07 -1.64 -8.98
C HIS A 13 -0.39 -2.88 -8.14
N ARG A 14 -1.60 -3.45 -8.30
CA ARG A 14 -1.99 -4.73 -7.68
C ARG A 14 -1.03 -5.86 -8.06
N ARG A 15 -0.58 -5.93 -9.32
CA ARG A 15 0.25 -7.04 -9.83
C ARG A 15 1.73 -6.94 -9.49
N LYS A 16 2.29 -5.73 -9.31
CA LYS A 16 3.75 -5.56 -9.13
C LYS A 16 4.18 -5.53 -7.66
N THR A 17 3.59 -4.64 -6.87
CA THR A 17 4.01 -4.41 -5.47
C THR A 17 3.13 -5.21 -4.50
N GLY A 18 1.82 -5.21 -4.73
CA GLY A 18 0.87 -5.93 -3.86
C GLY A 18 1.06 -7.45 -3.87
N ALA A 19 1.41 -8.04 -5.02
CA ALA A 19 1.56 -9.49 -5.15
C ALA A 19 2.69 -10.06 -4.28
N LEU A 20 3.85 -9.37 -4.19
CA LEU A 20 4.96 -9.84 -3.37
C LEU A 20 4.68 -9.67 -1.87
N ILE A 21 4.10 -8.54 -1.47
CA ILE A 21 3.69 -8.31 -0.07
C ILE A 21 2.67 -9.36 0.37
N GLN A 22 1.68 -9.65 -0.48
CA GLN A 22 0.69 -10.69 -0.24
C GLN A 22 1.34 -12.08 -0.14
N ALA A 23 2.26 -12.41 -1.05
CA ALA A 23 2.98 -13.69 -1.00
C ALA A 23 3.79 -13.83 0.30
N SER A 24 4.49 -12.77 0.72
CA SER A 24 5.26 -12.75 1.98
C SER A 24 4.38 -12.93 3.21
N GLY A 25 3.26 -12.20 3.31
CA GLY A 25 2.30 -12.33 4.41
C GLY A 25 1.70 -13.74 4.49
N ARG A 26 1.25 -14.26 3.34
CA ARG A 26 0.71 -15.62 3.25
C ARG A 26 1.73 -16.70 3.62
N ALA A 27 2.98 -16.56 3.17
CA ALA A 27 4.04 -17.50 3.49
C ALA A 27 4.27 -17.57 5.01
N GLY A 28 4.31 -16.42 5.70
CA GLY A 28 4.43 -16.35 7.16
C GLY A 28 3.26 -17.03 7.88
N ALA A 29 2.02 -16.74 7.45
CA ALA A 29 0.82 -17.35 8.03
C ALA A 29 0.80 -18.89 7.84
N LEU A 30 1.18 -19.37 6.65
CA LEU A 30 1.26 -20.81 6.36
C LEU A 30 2.31 -21.51 7.24
N VAL A 31 3.49 -20.91 7.40
CA VAL A 31 4.56 -21.46 8.27
C VAL A 31 4.13 -21.49 9.74
N ALA A 32 3.35 -20.49 10.18
CA ALA A 32 2.81 -20.43 11.54
C ALA A 32 1.64 -21.42 11.80
N GLY A 33 1.17 -22.14 10.77
CA GLY A 33 0.05 -23.07 10.90
C GLY A 33 -1.31 -22.38 11.00
N ALA A 34 -1.45 -21.18 10.43
CA ALA A 34 -2.70 -20.42 10.43
C ALA A 34 -3.87 -21.22 9.85
N SER A 35 -5.03 -21.07 10.46
CA SER A 35 -6.30 -21.57 9.93
C SER A 35 -6.63 -20.92 8.58
N THR A 36 -7.61 -21.47 7.86
CA THR A 36 -8.07 -20.88 6.59
C THR A 36 -8.57 -19.44 6.78
N THR A 37 -9.29 -19.18 7.86
CA THR A 37 -9.82 -17.84 8.19
C THR A 37 -8.69 -16.85 8.47
N GLU A 38 -7.68 -17.26 9.24
CA GLU A 38 -6.51 -16.41 9.52
C GLU A 38 -5.66 -16.17 8.27
N LEU A 39 -5.50 -17.19 7.42
CA LEU A 39 -4.79 -17.03 6.14
C LEU A 39 -5.50 -16.03 5.22
N GLU A 40 -6.83 -16.04 5.18
CA GLU A 40 -7.64 -15.06 4.43
C GLU A 40 -7.51 -13.66 5.02
N ALA A 41 -7.59 -13.53 6.36
CA ALA A 41 -7.37 -12.28 7.08
C ALA A 41 -6.00 -11.67 6.77
N VAL A 42 -4.92 -12.46 6.89
CA VAL A 42 -3.55 -12.03 6.55
C VAL A 42 -3.40 -11.71 5.06
N THR A 43 -4.08 -12.46 4.19
CA THR A 43 -4.10 -12.18 2.75
C THR A 43 -4.73 -10.82 2.45
N ARG A 44 -5.83 -10.49 3.12
CA ARG A 44 -6.52 -9.20 2.98
C ARG A 44 -5.68 -8.06 3.54
N TYR A 45 -5.15 -8.24 4.76
CA TYR A 45 -4.22 -7.29 5.37
C TYR A 45 -3.04 -6.98 4.43
N ALA A 46 -2.37 -8.01 3.90
CA ALA A 46 -1.21 -7.82 3.04
C ALA A 46 -1.57 -7.19 1.68
N PHE A 47 -2.78 -7.42 1.18
CA PHE A 47 -3.30 -6.73 -0.01
C PHE A 47 -3.47 -5.23 0.25
N ASP A 48 -4.15 -4.86 1.34
CA ASP A 48 -4.37 -3.46 1.70
C ASP A 48 -3.04 -2.76 2.05
N LEU A 49 -2.10 -3.48 2.68
CA LEU A 49 -0.75 -2.98 2.97
C LEU A 49 0.02 -2.61 1.68
N GLY A 50 -0.11 -3.42 0.63
CA GLY A 50 0.51 -3.13 -0.66
C GLY A 50 -0.09 -1.90 -1.35
N LEU A 51 -1.40 -1.70 -1.23
CA LEU A 51 -2.07 -0.50 -1.72
C LEU A 51 -1.65 0.74 -0.92
N LEU A 52 -1.62 0.64 0.41
CA LEU A 52 -1.17 1.70 1.31
C LEU A 52 0.27 2.13 0.97
N PHE A 53 1.16 1.17 0.73
CA PHE A 53 2.53 1.46 0.32
C PHE A 53 2.58 2.27 -0.98
N GLN A 54 1.80 1.89 -1.99
CA GLN A 54 1.79 2.60 -3.27
C GLN A 54 1.28 4.04 -3.14
N ILE A 55 0.15 4.23 -2.44
CA ILE A 55 -0.42 5.57 -2.25
C ILE A 55 0.57 6.46 -1.49
N THR A 56 1.25 5.90 -0.49
CA THR A 56 2.22 6.65 0.31
C THR A 56 3.49 6.95 -0.48
N ASP A 57 3.99 6.02 -1.30
CA ASP A 57 5.14 6.24 -2.19
C ASP A 57 4.84 7.33 -3.24
N ASP A 58 3.65 7.30 -3.84
CA ASP A 58 3.17 8.33 -4.77
C ASP A 58 3.08 9.72 -4.09
N LEU A 59 2.59 9.76 -2.84
CA LEU A 59 2.55 10.99 -2.04
C LEU A 59 3.96 11.54 -1.78
N LEU A 60 4.92 10.65 -1.47
CA LEU A 60 6.30 11.04 -1.25
C LEU A 60 6.96 11.58 -2.53
N ASP A 61 6.78 10.95 -3.70
CA ASP A 61 7.38 11.42 -4.97
C ASP A 61 6.94 12.85 -5.35
N VAL A 62 5.74 13.26 -4.89
CA VAL A 62 5.16 14.58 -5.16
C VAL A 62 5.48 15.61 -4.07
N THR A 63 5.54 15.19 -2.80
CA THR A 63 5.65 16.13 -1.66
C THR A 63 7.06 16.31 -1.13
N ALA A 64 7.93 15.33 -1.31
CA ALA A 64 9.27 15.37 -0.75
C ALA A 64 10.26 16.10 -1.66
N THR A 65 11.22 16.78 -1.03
CA THR A 65 12.25 17.52 -1.74
C THR A 65 13.34 16.57 -2.26
N ALA A 66 14.20 17.04 -3.16
CA ALA A 66 15.28 16.21 -3.73
C ALA A 66 16.25 15.68 -2.68
N GLU A 67 16.36 16.39 -1.56
CA GLU A 67 17.23 16.06 -0.44
C GLU A 67 16.64 14.92 0.41
N ASP A 68 15.32 14.82 0.51
CA ASP A 68 14.64 13.85 1.39
C ASP A 68 14.52 12.44 0.77
N ILE A 69 14.37 12.32 -0.57
CA ILE A 69 14.14 11.03 -1.25
C ILE A 69 15.46 10.38 -1.74
N GLY A 70 16.58 11.12 -1.72
CA GLY A 70 17.86 10.67 -2.31
C GLY A 70 17.79 10.42 -3.83
N LYS A 71 16.77 10.96 -4.51
CA LYS A 71 16.50 10.89 -5.96
C LYS A 71 15.90 12.21 -6.44
N THR A 72 15.97 12.48 -7.74
CA THR A 72 15.33 13.67 -8.35
C THR A 72 13.79 13.57 -8.20
N PRO A 73 13.12 14.54 -7.53
CA PRO A 73 11.66 14.56 -7.36
C PRO A 73 10.91 14.71 -8.68
N GLY A 74 9.65 14.27 -8.72
CA GLY A 74 8.80 14.38 -9.90
C GLY A 74 9.19 13.42 -11.03
N LYS A 75 9.76 12.27 -10.69
CA LYS A 75 10.13 11.25 -11.68
C LYS A 75 8.86 10.70 -12.36
N ASP A 76 7.77 10.56 -11.62
CA ASP A 76 6.52 10.03 -12.17
C ASP A 76 5.73 11.08 -12.99
N ALA A 77 5.82 12.36 -12.62
CA ALA A 77 5.30 13.47 -13.43
C ALA A 77 5.99 13.54 -14.81
N ARG A 78 7.30 13.28 -14.87
CA ARG A 78 8.06 13.20 -16.13
C ARG A 78 7.73 11.96 -16.96
N ALA A 79 7.23 10.89 -16.32
CA ALA A 79 6.93 9.62 -16.97
C ALA A 79 5.48 9.52 -17.50
N SER A 80 4.65 10.57 -17.35
CA SER A 80 3.20 10.51 -17.65
C SER A 80 2.49 9.35 -16.97
N LYS A 81 2.97 8.91 -15.79
CA LYS A 81 2.26 7.91 -14.99
C LYS A 81 1.12 8.61 -14.27
N ALA A 82 -0.07 8.02 -14.33
CA ALA A 82 -1.13 8.39 -13.42
C ALA A 82 -0.72 7.92 -12.01
N THR A 83 -0.65 8.84 -11.06
CA THR A 83 -0.43 8.56 -9.63
C THR A 83 -1.66 9.03 -8.86
N TYR A 84 -1.87 8.50 -7.65
CA TYR A 84 -3.04 8.88 -6.84
C TYR A 84 -3.16 10.40 -6.63
N PRO A 85 -2.09 11.12 -6.23
CA PRO A 85 -2.13 12.57 -6.10
C PRO A 85 -2.40 13.32 -7.41
N ALA A 86 -1.90 12.81 -8.55
CA ALA A 86 -2.10 13.44 -9.84
C ALA A 86 -3.56 13.33 -10.34
N LEU A 87 -4.26 12.25 -9.97
CA LEU A 87 -5.65 12.01 -10.37
C LEU A 87 -6.65 12.67 -9.42
N TYR A 88 -6.42 12.61 -8.10
CA TYR A 88 -7.41 12.94 -7.08
C TYR A 88 -7.02 14.14 -6.20
N GLY A 89 -5.78 14.62 -6.31
CA GLY A 89 -5.23 15.65 -5.43
C GLY A 89 -4.65 15.08 -4.13
N LEU A 90 -3.79 15.89 -3.48
CA LEU A 90 -3.03 15.47 -2.29
C LEU A 90 -3.92 15.10 -1.11
N ASP A 91 -4.97 15.87 -0.83
CA ASP A 91 -5.82 15.63 0.34
C ASP A 91 -6.66 14.37 0.19
N ALA A 92 -7.22 14.12 -1.00
CA ALA A 92 -7.94 12.89 -1.29
C ALA A 92 -7.02 11.66 -1.23
N ALA A 93 -5.79 11.77 -1.73
CA ALA A 93 -4.80 10.70 -1.64
C ALA A 93 -4.40 10.38 -0.18
N ARG A 94 -4.24 11.40 0.67
CA ARG A 94 -3.99 11.21 2.12
C ARG A 94 -5.15 10.54 2.82
N GLU A 95 -6.38 10.96 2.51
CA GLU A 95 -7.57 10.36 3.11
C GLU A 95 -7.74 8.91 2.66
N ARG A 96 -7.45 8.62 1.39
CA ARG A 96 -7.44 7.25 0.88
C ARG A 96 -6.40 6.38 1.59
N ALA A 97 -5.20 6.89 1.83
CA ALA A 97 -4.17 6.18 2.59
C ALA A 97 -4.66 5.82 4.01
N ARG A 98 -5.28 6.77 4.73
CA ARG A 98 -5.84 6.52 6.06
C ARG A 98 -6.97 5.49 6.05
N SER A 99 -7.87 5.56 5.06
CA SER A 99 -8.93 4.57 4.88
C SER A 99 -8.37 3.18 4.63
N VAL A 100 -7.36 3.03 3.76
CA VAL A 100 -6.74 1.73 3.47
C VAL A 100 -5.97 1.19 4.69
N TYR A 101 -5.33 2.07 5.47
CA TYR A 101 -4.71 1.69 6.75
C TYR A 101 -5.74 1.12 7.74
N ALA A 102 -6.90 1.77 7.86
CA ALA A 102 -7.98 1.29 8.73
C ALA A 102 -8.50 -0.08 8.25
N ASP A 103 -8.71 -0.25 6.94
CA ASP A 103 -9.13 -1.52 6.33
C ASP A 103 -8.12 -2.64 6.61
N ALA A 104 -6.82 -2.35 6.45
CA ALA A 104 -5.75 -3.31 6.77
C ALA A 104 -5.79 -3.73 8.25
N CYS A 105 -5.93 -2.76 9.16
CA CYS A 105 -6.02 -3.02 10.59
C CYS A 105 -7.28 -3.82 10.98
N ALA A 106 -8.41 -3.56 10.33
CA ALA A 106 -9.65 -4.29 10.53
C ALA A 106 -9.52 -5.74 10.04
N ALA A 107 -8.82 -5.99 8.94
CA ALA A 107 -8.59 -7.34 8.44
C ALA A 107 -7.86 -8.24 9.46
N LEU A 108 -7.06 -7.66 10.35
CA LEU A 108 -6.35 -8.38 11.41
C LEU A 108 -7.20 -8.73 12.63
N GLU A 109 -8.44 -8.23 12.74
CA GLU A 109 -9.35 -8.56 13.87
C GLU A 109 -9.75 -10.03 13.88
N GLY A 110 -9.72 -10.70 12.72
CA GLY A 110 -10.00 -12.13 12.58
C GLY A 110 -8.79 -13.05 12.84
N VAL A 111 -7.67 -12.51 13.32
CA VAL A 111 -6.46 -13.29 13.63
C VAL A 111 -6.34 -13.52 15.12
N GLU A 112 -6.35 -14.78 15.55
CA GLU A 112 -6.29 -15.17 16.98
C GLU A 112 -4.84 -15.23 17.49
N ALA A 113 -4.06 -14.20 17.19
CA ALA A 113 -2.66 -14.07 17.60
C ALA A 113 -2.28 -12.61 17.86
N ASP A 114 -1.10 -12.39 18.42
CA ASP A 114 -0.57 -11.04 18.58
C ASP A 114 -0.26 -10.41 17.20
N THR A 115 -1.08 -9.44 16.81
CA THR A 115 -0.95 -8.70 15.54
C THR A 115 -0.27 -7.34 15.69
N THR A 116 0.28 -7.03 16.88
CA THR A 116 0.88 -5.72 17.20
C THR A 116 1.96 -5.33 16.19
N LEU A 117 2.84 -6.27 15.82
CA LEU A 117 3.90 -6.01 14.84
C LEU A 117 3.34 -5.69 13.45
N LEU A 118 2.30 -6.40 13.01
CA LEU A 118 1.68 -6.17 11.70
C LEU A 118 1.03 -4.78 11.67
N ARG A 119 0.27 -4.42 12.71
CA ARG A 119 -0.32 -3.07 12.83
C ARG A 119 0.75 -1.97 12.82
N GLY A 120 1.86 -2.19 13.53
CA GLY A 120 3.00 -1.27 13.52
C GLY A 120 3.67 -1.12 12.15
N ILE A 121 3.72 -2.17 11.33
CA ILE A 121 4.21 -2.07 9.95
C ILE A 121 3.28 -1.19 9.10
N ALA A 122 1.96 -1.38 9.22
CA ALA A 122 1.00 -0.55 8.49
C ALA A 122 1.08 0.93 8.90
N GLU A 123 1.24 1.19 10.21
CA GLU A 123 1.43 2.54 10.75
C GLU A 123 2.73 3.16 10.24
N LEU A 124 3.84 2.43 10.27
CA LEU A 124 5.12 2.87 9.73
C LEU A 124 5.03 3.27 8.26
N ILE A 125 4.26 2.53 7.45
CA ILE A 125 4.06 2.85 6.04
C ILE A 125 3.22 4.12 5.90
N LEU A 126 2.13 4.26 6.65
CA LEU A 126 1.25 5.44 6.60
C LEU A 126 1.98 6.72 7.05
N GLU A 127 2.77 6.63 8.11
CA GLU A 127 3.47 7.76 8.71
C GLU A 127 4.80 8.08 8.03
N ARG A 128 5.19 7.31 7.02
CA ARG A 128 6.46 7.47 6.32
C ARG A 128 6.58 8.91 5.81
N ARG A 129 7.51 9.65 6.40
CA ARG A 129 7.96 10.97 5.93
C ARG A 129 9.30 10.77 5.23
N ALA A 130 9.57 11.59 4.22
CA ALA A 130 10.88 11.65 3.62
C ALA A 130 11.87 12.34 4.59
#